data_AF-A0A2E7Q7J7-F1
#
_entry.id   AF-A0A2E7Q7J7-F1
#
_cell.length_a   1.000
_cell.length_b   1.000
_cell.length_c   1.000
_cell.angle_alpha   90.00
_cell.angle_beta   90.00
_cell.angle_gamma   90.00
#
_symmetry.space_group_name_H-M   'P 1'
#
loop_
_entity.id
_entity.type
_entity.pdbx_description
1 polymer ?
#
loop_
_entity_poly.entity_id
_entity_poly.type
_entity_poly.pdbx_seq_one_letter_code
_entity_poly.pdbx_strand_id
1 'polypeptide(L)'
;MTPKNASSAENRISKVWTIVVAAGESKRFGEDKQKLKIGNKTVLESSVSSATSVGSVVIVAQAGRVKEIEQFFSTTQSVKSVVPGGQTRTASV
;
A
#
# COMPACT_ATOMS: atom_id res chain seq x y z
N MET A 1 -28.83 32.66 7.75
CA MET A 1 -28.70 31.85 6.52
C MET A 1 -27.39 31.08 6.58
N THR A 2 -27.43 29.84 7.04
CA THR A 2 -26.29 28.92 7.03
C THR A 2 -26.19 28.31 5.63
N PRO A 3 -25.01 28.25 4.99
CA PRO A 3 -24.91 27.68 3.65
C PRO A 3 -25.14 26.17 3.74
N LYS A 4 -26.29 25.71 3.21
CA LYS A 4 -26.71 24.30 3.13
C LYS A 4 -25.80 23.41 2.25
N ASN A 5 -24.75 23.95 1.63
CA ASN A 5 -23.99 23.28 0.58
C ASN A 5 -22.53 22.90 0.93
N ALA A 6 -21.99 23.28 2.09
CA ALA A 6 -20.61 22.89 2.44
C ALA A 6 -20.48 21.36 2.65
N SER A 7 -21.50 20.75 3.28
CA SER A 7 -21.55 19.31 3.59
C SER A 7 -21.57 18.39 2.36
N SER A 8 -22.09 18.85 1.22
CA SER A 8 -22.16 18.03 -0.01
C SER A 8 -20.86 18.05 -0.81
N ALA A 9 -20.03 19.09 -0.68
CA ALA A 9 -18.73 19.18 -1.33
C ALA A 9 -17.62 18.47 -0.51
N GLU A 10 -17.66 18.59 0.82
CA GLU A 10 -16.73 17.91 1.73
C GLU A 10 -16.89 16.38 1.71
N ASN A 11 -18.08 15.88 1.35
CA ASN A 11 -18.39 14.45 1.25
C ASN A 11 -18.14 13.84 -0.16
N ARG A 12 -17.47 14.59 -1.07
CA ARG A 12 -17.13 14.14 -2.44
C ARG A 12 -15.67 13.71 -2.60
N ILE A 13 -14.93 13.47 -1.52
CA ILE A 13 -13.73 12.64 -1.66
C ILE A 13 -14.23 11.21 -1.83
N SER A 14 -14.50 10.84 -3.10
CA SER A 14 -14.72 9.45 -3.50
C SER A 14 -13.64 8.59 -2.85
N LYS A 15 -14.04 7.55 -2.10
CA LYS A 15 -13.13 6.61 -1.40
C LYS A 15 -11.87 6.37 -2.23
N VAL A 16 -10.74 6.95 -1.79
CA VAL A 16 -9.47 6.81 -2.48
C VAL A 16 -8.90 5.43 -2.18
N TRP A 17 -8.48 4.74 -3.22
CA TRP A 17 -7.69 3.52 -3.12
C TRP A 17 -6.23 3.84 -3.40
N THR A 18 -5.35 3.17 -2.67
CA THR A 18 -3.90 3.31 -2.80
C THR A 18 -3.31 1.95 -3.13
N ILE A 19 -2.31 1.94 -4.00
CA ILE A 19 -1.60 0.73 -4.40
C ILE A 19 -0.13 0.90 -4.03
N VAL A 20 0.37 0.01 -3.17
CA VAL A 20 1.79 -0.06 -2.81
C VAL A 20 2.43 -1.15 -3.66
N VAL A 21 3.16 -0.75 -4.71
CA VAL A 21 3.82 -1.70 -5.63
C VAL A 21 5.17 -2.14 -5.06
N ALA A 22 5.21 -3.36 -4.55
CA ALA A 22 6.34 -4.00 -3.87
C ALA A 22 6.60 -5.42 -4.42
N ALA A 23 6.45 -5.62 -5.74
CA ALA A 23 6.72 -6.92 -6.36
C ALA A 23 8.15 -7.08 -6.90
N GLY A 24 8.91 -5.97 -6.98
CA GLY A 24 10.25 -5.97 -7.54
C GLY A 24 11.32 -6.56 -6.61
N GLU A 25 12.27 -7.28 -7.19
CA GLU A 25 13.39 -7.95 -6.50
C GLU A 25 14.45 -6.99 -5.93
N SER A 26 14.32 -5.68 -6.17
CA SER A 26 15.25 -4.66 -5.69
C SER A 26 16.72 -4.88 -6.09
N LYS A 27 17.00 -5.60 -7.19
CA LYS A 27 18.37 -5.90 -7.69
C LYS A 27 19.32 -4.70 -7.74
N ARG A 28 18.84 -3.53 -8.16
CA ARG A 28 19.65 -2.29 -8.21
C ARG A 28 20.03 -1.74 -6.84
N PHE A 29 19.26 -2.10 -5.82
CA PHE A 29 19.51 -1.75 -4.43
C PHE A 29 20.55 -2.67 -3.76
N GLY A 30 20.93 -3.78 -4.43
CA GLY A 30 21.91 -4.75 -3.92
C GLY A 30 21.34 -5.77 -2.93
N GLU A 31 20.20 -5.46 -2.32
CA GLU A 31 19.52 -6.33 -1.36
C GLU A 31 17.99 -6.11 -1.39
N ASP A 32 17.29 -6.89 -0.59
CA ASP A 32 15.83 -6.83 -0.50
C ASP A 32 15.35 -5.57 0.24
N LYS A 33 15.20 -4.48 -0.53
CA LYS A 33 14.81 -3.15 -0.06
C LYS A 33 13.57 -3.19 0.85
N GLN A 34 12.61 -4.08 0.58
CA GLN A 34 11.35 -4.11 1.30
C GLN A 34 11.51 -4.55 2.76
N LYS A 35 12.56 -5.31 3.06
CA LYS A 35 12.91 -5.79 4.42
C LYS A 35 13.89 -4.87 5.14
N LEU A 36 14.51 -3.93 4.44
CA LEU A 36 15.41 -2.96 5.05
C LEU A 36 14.65 -1.99 5.94
N LYS A 37 15.25 -1.68 7.09
CA LYS A 37 14.70 -0.77 8.09
C LYS A 37 15.16 0.66 7.85
N ILE A 38 14.22 1.59 7.95
CA ILE A 38 14.45 3.02 8.13
C ILE A 38 13.95 3.34 9.55
N GLY A 39 14.89 3.51 10.48
CA GLY A 39 14.57 3.55 11.91
C GLY A 39 13.99 2.21 12.38
N ASN A 40 12.78 2.24 12.96
CA ASN A 40 12.14 1.06 13.54
C ASN A 40 11.22 0.30 12.58
N LYS A 41 10.96 0.85 11.38
CA LYS A 41 10.05 0.28 10.38
C LYS A 41 10.82 -0.13 9.14
N THR A 42 10.41 -1.21 8.50
CA THR A 42 10.85 -1.53 7.15
C THR A 42 10.39 -0.45 6.15
N VAL A 43 11.01 -0.44 4.97
CA VAL A 43 10.56 0.41 3.86
C VAL A 43 9.10 0.09 3.49
N LEU A 44 8.73 -1.20 3.49
CA LEU A 44 7.36 -1.62 3.18
C LEU A 44 6.38 -1.12 4.24
N GLU A 45 6.69 -1.30 5.53
CA GLU A 45 5.88 -0.76 6.65
C GLU A 45 5.69 0.75 6.57
N SER A 46 6.77 1.48 6.28
CA SER A 46 6.73 2.94 6.17
C SER A 46 5.86 3.39 4.99
N SER A 47 5.93 2.68 3.86
CA SER A 47 5.14 2.95 2.66
C SER A 47 3.65 2.67 2.89
N VAL A 48 3.32 1.53 3.50
CA VAL A 48 1.94 1.16 3.85
C VAL A 48 1.36 2.14 4.86
N SER A 49 2.10 2.46 5.93
CA SER A 49 1.67 3.44 6.94
C SER A 49 1.32 4.81 6.33
N SER A 50 2.07 5.24 5.31
CA SER A 50 1.79 6.48 4.60
C SER A 50 0.53 6.35 3.73
N ALA A 51 0.40 5.25 2.99
CA ALA A 51 -0.76 4.98 2.14
C ALA A 51 -2.07 4.87 2.94
N THR A 52 -2.03 4.25 4.13
CA THR A 52 -3.20 4.12 5.01
C THR A 52 -3.74 5.47 5.53
N SER A 53 -2.92 6.53 5.52
CA SER A 53 -3.38 7.88 5.89
C SER A 53 -4.26 8.53 4.80
N VAL A 54 -4.24 7.98 3.58
CA VAL A 54 -4.99 8.47 2.42
C VAL A 54 -6.24 7.64 2.18
N GLY A 55 -6.16 6.30 2.30
CA GLY A 55 -7.31 5.44 2.04
C GLY A 55 -7.03 3.94 2.16
N SER A 56 -7.89 3.13 1.55
CA SER A 56 -7.73 1.67 1.50
C SER A 56 -6.47 1.31 0.70
N VAL A 57 -5.74 0.30 1.15
CA VAL A 57 -4.45 -0.11 0.57
C VAL A 57 -4.57 -1.49 -0.07
N VAL A 58 -4.07 -1.63 -1.29
CA VAL A 58 -3.71 -2.92 -1.91
C VAL A 58 -2.19 -2.98 -1.99
N ILE A 59 -1.61 -4.06 -1.46
CA ILE A 59 -0.16 -4.29 -1.55
C ILE A 59 0.08 -5.27 -2.69
N VAL A 60 0.91 -4.87 -3.66
CA VAL A 60 1.33 -5.76 -4.75
C VAL A 60 2.68 -6.34 -4.36
N ALA A 61 2.73 -7.63 -4.11
CA ALA A 61 3.90 -8.34 -3.60
C ALA A 61 4.50 -9.27 -4.65
N GLN A 62 5.75 -9.69 -4.44
CA GLN A 62 6.30 -10.79 -5.23
C GLN A 62 5.47 -12.04 -4.98
N ALA A 63 5.16 -12.83 -6.02
CA ALA A 63 4.23 -13.96 -5.92
C ALA A 63 4.58 -14.94 -4.78
N GLY A 64 5.86 -15.23 -4.57
CA GLY A 64 6.34 -16.11 -3.48
C GLY A 64 6.24 -15.52 -2.06
N ARG A 65 5.83 -14.25 -1.92
CA ARG A 65 5.81 -13.51 -0.64
C ARG A 65 4.43 -13.00 -0.24
N VAL A 66 3.41 -13.24 -1.06
CA VAL A 66 2.04 -12.77 -0.80
C VAL A 66 1.57 -13.20 0.59
N LYS A 67 1.71 -14.49 0.93
CA LYS A 67 1.27 -15.03 2.23
C LYS A 67 2.03 -14.43 3.43
N GLU A 68 3.34 -14.26 3.30
CA GLU A 68 4.19 -13.64 4.34
C GLU A 68 3.71 -12.21 4.63
N ILE A 69 3.49 -11.43 3.58
CA ILE A 69 3.07 -10.02 3.68
C ILE A 69 1.62 -9.90 4.16
N GLU A 70 0.73 -10.78 3.70
CA GLU A 70 -0.66 -10.84 4.15
C GLU A 70 -0.74 -11.13 5.65
N GLN A 71 0.03 -12.11 6.14
CA GLN A 71 0.09 -12.41 7.57
C GLN A 71 0.65 -11.22 8.36
N PHE A 72 1.70 -10.58 7.86
CA PHE A 72 2.34 -9.42 8.50
C PHE A 72 1.37 -8.23 8.67
N PHE A 73 0.54 -7.95 7.66
CA PHE A 73 -0.42 -6.84 7.70
C PHE A 73 -1.85 -7.24 8.10
N SER A 74 -2.07 -8.48 8.57
CA SER A 74 -3.39 -9.03 8.88
C SER A 74 -4.20 -8.22 9.91
N THR A 75 -3.54 -7.49 10.81
CA THR A 75 -4.17 -6.62 11.81
C THR A 75 -4.39 -5.18 11.33
N THR A 76 -3.89 -4.83 10.14
CA THR A 76 -4.00 -3.48 9.58
C THR A 76 -5.27 -3.36 8.73
N GLN A 77 -6.37 -2.92 9.35
CA GLN A 77 -7.70 -2.87 8.72
C GLN A 77 -7.78 -2.09 7.40
N SER A 78 -6.91 -1.09 7.20
CA SER A 78 -6.86 -0.32 5.95
C SER A 78 -6.22 -1.09 4.79
N VAL A 79 -5.43 -2.14 5.06
CA VAL A 79 -4.92 -3.06 4.03
C VAL A 79 -6.04 -4.04 3.67
N LYS A 80 -6.51 -3.96 2.42
CA LYS A 80 -7.67 -4.73 1.94
C LYS A 80 -7.29 -6.01 1.21
N SER A 81 -6.13 -6.03 0.56
CA SER A 81 -5.57 -7.26 0.01
C SER A 81 -4.07 -7.15 -0.22
N VAL A 82 -3.45 -8.32 -0.32
CA VAL A 82 -2.09 -8.50 -0.85
C VAL A 82 -2.22 -9.36 -2.09
N VAL A 83 -1.71 -8.89 -3.22
CA VAL A 83 -1.86 -9.56 -4.53
C VAL A 83 -0.49 -9.80 -5.16
N PRO A 84 -0.32 -10.86 -5.97
CA PRO A 84 0.92 -11.06 -6.72
C PRO A 84 1.07 -9.97 -7.79
N GLY A 85 2.28 -9.43 -7.93
CA GLY A 85 2.64 -8.56 -9.05
C GLY A 85 2.98 -9.32 -10.32
N GLY A 86 2.85 -8.63 -11.46
CA GLY A 86 3.24 -9.15 -12.77
C GLY A 86 4.74 -9.03 -13.05
N GLN A 87 5.18 -9.50 -14.22
CA GLN A 87 6.58 -9.43 -14.65
C GLN A 87 7.11 -7.99 -14.80
N THR A 88 6.21 -7.03 -15.01
CA THR A 88 6.53 -5.60 -15.16
C THR A 88 5.73 -4.76 -14.18
N ARG A 89 6.17 -3.51 -13.99
CA ARG A 89 5.42 -2.54 -13.18
C ARG A 89 4.02 -2.30 -13.73
N THR A 90 3.89 -2.19 -15.06
CA THR A 90 2.59 -1.97 -15.71
C THR A 90 1.67 -3.17 -15.56
N ALA A 91 2.20 -4.39 -15.56
CA ALA A 91 1.39 -5.60 -15.30
C ALA A 91 1.04 -5.78 -13.81
N SER A 92 1.55 -4.92 -12.93
CA SER A 92 1.34 -4.98 -11.48
C SER A 92 0.34 -3.95 -10.95
N VAL A 93 -0.14 -3.05 -11.81
CA VAL A 93 -1.07 -1.94 -11.49
C VAL A 93 -2.29 -2.07 -12.36
#